data_AF-A0A662IFW9-F1
#
_entry.id   AF-A0A662IFW9-F1
#
_cell.length_a   1.000
_cell.length_b   1.000
_cell.length_c   1.000
_cell.angle_alpha   90.00
_cell.angle_beta   90.00
_cell.angle_gamma   90.00
#
_symmetry.space_group_name_H-M   'P 1'
#
loop_
_entity.id
_entity.type
_entity.pdbx_description
1 polymer ?
#
loop_
_entity_poly.entity_id
_entity_poly.type
_entity_poly.pdbx_seq_one_letter_code
_entity_poly.pdbx_strand_id
1 'polypeptide(L)'
;MSLYLRLKVKDLLTNVELLGWSIGFMEFWVAMWIFVFSGSQAVGEWGVYVVKIDVALAYSFLGLLSISTAAIGLTYSIFHMSRAARYIVKFTKIGPLRLVMEDFLGSLTAILVYAAVIFSSVIGLSYLKWRVLALPENPLGVLIDLILAGVSYYWLSYTLALLVLVSGRTRALTMTSYLPLIIGFLAYSQLWVDLGDLIYVAPLCALPALLTYHGTGAIPPTGSYLAWLTGTTTLRAVNLRLAAISTFAWIAVFIAASLALMRRSRGVPLEEIRL
;
A
#
# COMPACT_ATOMS: atom_id res chain seq x y z
N MET A 1 -16.53 -20.92 -4.12
CA MET A 1 -15.60 -20.08 -4.92
C MET A 1 -15.87 -20.30 -6.40
N SER A 2 -15.88 -19.25 -7.21
CA SER A 2 -15.87 -19.43 -8.67
C SER A 2 -14.50 -19.99 -9.11
N LEU A 3 -14.45 -20.62 -10.28
CA LEU A 3 -13.19 -21.07 -10.89
C LEU A 3 -12.22 -19.89 -11.09
N TYR A 4 -12.76 -18.72 -11.47
CA TYR A 4 -12.00 -17.49 -11.68
C TYR A 4 -11.26 -17.05 -10.40
N LEU A 5 -11.98 -16.94 -9.27
CA LEU A 5 -11.39 -16.56 -7.98
C LEU A 5 -10.27 -17.54 -7.58
N ARG A 6 -10.48 -18.85 -7.74
CA ARG A 6 -9.48 -19.87 -7.40
C ARG A 6 -8.22 -19.74 -8.26
N LEU A 7 -8.38 -19.50 -9.57
CA LEU A 7 -7.25 -19.33 -10.49
C LEU A 7 -6.49 -18.03 -10.21
N LYS A 8 -7.19 -16.93 -9.91
CA LYS A 8 -6.58 -15.64 -9.56
C LYS A 8 -5.76 -15.73 -8.28
N VAL A 9 -6.31 -16.33 -7.22
CA VAL A 9 -5.59 -16.54 -5.95
C VAL A 9 -4.37 -17.43 -6.18
N LYS A 10 -4.52 -18.51 -6.97
CA LYS A 10 -3.38 -19.35 -7.34
C LYS A 10 -2.30 -18.56 -8.06
N ASP A 11 -2.65 -17.76 -9.07
CA ASP A 11 -1.71 -16.95 -9.84
C ASP A 11 -0.95 -15.96 -8.94
N LEU A 12 -1.66 -15.20 -8.10
CA LEU A 12 -1.05 -14.25 -7.16
C LEU A 12 -0.11 -14.91 -6.14
N LEU A 13 -0.38 -16.15 -5.75
CA LEU A 13 0.40 -16.89 -4.74
C LEU A 13 1.45 -17.85 -5.31
N THR A 14 1.51 -18.05 -6.62
CA THR A 14 2.48 -18.97 -7.26
C THR A 14 3.35 -18.30 -8.30
N ASN A 15 2.99 -17.10 -8.76
CA ASN A 15 3.80 -16.35 -9.69
C ASN A 15 5.07 -15.82 -8.98
N VAL A 16 6.20 -16.44 -9.29
CA VAL A 16 7.51 -16.15 -8.68
C VAL A 16 7.93 -14.69 -8.91
N GLU A 17 7.62 -14.11 -10.07
CA GLU A 17 7.95 -12.72 -10.36
C GLU A 17 7.16 -11.78 -9.44
N LEU A 18 5.86 -12.01 -9.33
CA LEU A 18 4.99 -11.19 -8.48
C LEU A 18 5.34 -11.35 -6.99
N LEU A 19 5.66 -12.56 -6.54
CA LEU A 19 6.14 -12.82 -5.18
C LEU A 19 7.53 -12.21 -4.92
N GLY A 20 8.44 -12.29 -5.87
CA GLY A 20 9.79 -11.73 -5.74
C GLY A 20 9.76 -10.20 -5.63
N TRP A 21 8.99 -9.54 -6.50
CA TRP A 21 8.84 -8.08 -6.48
C TRP A 21 7.93 -7.57 -5.38
N SER A 22 6.95 -8.35 -4.94
CA SER A 22 6.16 -7.99 -3.77
C SER A 22 6.97 -8.36 -2.53
N ILE A 23 7.05 -9.62 -2.13
CA ILE A 23 7.66 -10.03 -0.86
C ILE A 23 9.15 -9.72 -0.78
N GLY A 24 9.95 -10.08 -1.80
CA GLY A 24 11.40 -9.88 -1.76
C GLY A 24 11.81 -8.42 -1.66
N PHE A 25 11.16 -7.54 -2.44
CA PHE A 25 11.40 -6.10 -2.36
C PHE A 25 10.92 -5.51 -1.03
N MET A 26 9.78 -5.98 -0.50
CA MET A 26 9.29 -5.58 0.82
C MET A 26 10.31 -5.92 1.92
N GLU A 27 10.78 -7.17 1.96
CA GLU A 27 11.78 -7.63 2.94
C GLU A 27 13.09 -6.84 2.84
N PHE A 28 13.55 -6.55 1.62
CA PHE A 28 14.75 -5.74 1.41
C PHE A 28 14.63 -4.37 2.08
N TRP A 29 13.51 -3.67 1.92
CA TRP A 29 13.32 -2.35 2.54
C TRP A 29 13.16 -2.41 4.05
N VAL A 30 12.44 -3.40 4.57
CA VAL A 30 12.32 -3.62 6.01
C VAL A 30 13.70 -3.89 6.62
N ALA A 31 14.51 -4.75 5.98
CA ALA A 31 15.88 -5.03 6.41
C ALA A 31 16.78 -3.79 6.32
N MET A 32 16.72 -3.03 5.22
CA MET A 32 17.50 -1.79 5.09
C MET A 32 17.19 -0.79 6.20
N TRP A 33 15.93 -0.64 6.58
CA TRP A 33 15.58 0.25 7.68
C TRP A 33 16.08 -0.22 9.02
N ILE A 34 15.80 -1.48 9.33
CA ILE A 34 16.17 -2.03 10.61
C ILE A 34 17.68 -2.14 10.73
N PHE A 35 18.47 -2.43 9.69
CA PHE A 35 19.92 -2.55 9.86
C PHE A 35 20.71 -1.29 9.51
N VAL A 36 20.29 -0.53 8.50
CA VAL A 36 21.06 0.59 7.96
C VAL A 36 20.54 1.95 8.43
N PHE A 37 19.23 2.20 8.35
CA PHE A 37 18.70 3.55 8.64
C PHE A 37 18.47 3.82 10.13
N SER A 38 18.21 2.79 10.91
CA SER A 38 17.98 2.94 12.34
C SER A 38 19.31 3.00 13.11
N GLY A 39 19.70 4.20 13.53
CA GLY A 39 20.90 4.42 14.36
C GLY A 39 20.68 4.21 15.86
N SER A 40 19.46 3.81 16.28
CA SER A 40 19.09 3.73 17.70
C SER A 40 19.83 2.59 18.42
N GLN A 41 20.34 2.88 19.62
CA GLN A 41 20.87 1.87 20.53
C GLN A 41 19.83 1.55 21.60
N ALA A 42 19.54 0.26 21.81
CA ALA A 42 18.57 -0.23 22.79
C ALA A 42 19.16 -0.26 24.22
N VAL A 43 19.84 0.82 24.63
CA VAL A 43 20.48 0.92 25.95
C VAL A 43 19.60 1.79 26.85
N GLY A 44 19.10 1.20 27.94
CA GLY A 44 18.19 1.87 28.90
C GLY A 44 16.74 1.97 28.43
N GLU A 45 15.85 2.41 29.34
CA GLU A 45 14.39 2.51 29.08
C GLU A 45 14.07 3.48 27.93
N TRP A 46 14.81 4.58 27.84
CA TRP A 46 14.69 5.55 26.75
C TRP A 46 15.06 4.93 25.39
N GLY A 47 16.14 4.14 25.33
CA GLY A 47 16.55 3.46 24.10
C GLY A 47 15.50 2.48 23.59
N VAL A 48 14.85 1.75 24.51
CA VAL A 48 13.74 0.84 24.17
C VAL A 48 12.54 1.61 23.62
N TYR A 49 12.21 2.77 24.21
CA TYR A 49 11.13 3.63 23.71
C TYR A 49 11.41 4.15 22.30
N VAL A 50 12.63 4.62 22.03
CA VAL A 50 13.05 5.09 20.69
C VAL A 50 12.99 3.95 19.66
N VAL A 51 13.40 2.73 20.02
CA VAL A 51 13.29 1.55 19.14
C VAL A 51 11.83 1.24 18.80
N LYS A 52 10.90 1.35 19.77
CA LYS A 52 9.47 1.13 19.52
C LYS A 52 8.89 2.16 18.54
N ILE A 53 9.26 3.43 18.68
CA ILE A 53 8.86 4.47 17.73
C ILE A 53 9.44 4.16 16.35
N ASP A 54 10.73 3.87 16.25
CA ASP A 54 11.39 3.57 14.98
C ASP A 54 10.74 2.37 14.25
N VAL A 55 10.37 1.33 15.00
CA VAL A 55 9.61 0.18 14.47
C VAL A 55 8.23 0.59 13.98
N ALA A 56 7.52 1.49 14.68
CA ALA A 56 6.25 2.03 14.21
C ALA A 56 6.39 2.88 12.94
N LEU A 57 7.48 3.64 12.80
CA LEU A 57 7.80 4.37 11.57
C LEU A 57 8.11 3.42 10.41
N ALA A 58 8.76 2.28 10.68
CA ALA A 58 9.01 1.25 9.68
C ALA A 58 7.69 0.69 9.11
N TYR A 59 6.73 0.34 9.98
CA TYR A 59 5.38 -0.07 9.54
C TYR A 59 4.70 0.99 8.70
N SER A 60 4.79 2.24 9.14
CA SER A 60 4.13 3.37 8.51
C SER A 60 4.69 3.62 7.12
N PHE A 61 5.97 3.94 7.01
CA PHE A 61 6.54 4.46 5.77
C PHE A 61 6.99 3.37 4.81
N LEU A 62 7.65 2.32 5.33
CA LEU A 62 8.16 1.25 4.47
C LEU A 62 7.11 0.21 4.19
N GLY A 63 6.20 -0.05 5.13
CA GLY A 63 5.00 -0.83 4.86
C GLY A 63 4.18 -0.20 3.72
N LEU A 64 4.03 1.14 3.72
CA LEU A 64 3.37 1.84 2.61
C LEU A 64 4.15 1.75 1.30
N LEU A 65 5.47 1.99 1.30
CA LEU A 65 6.30 1.85 0.10
C LEU A 65 6.23 0.42 -0.48
N SER A 66 6.33 -0.57 0.39
CA SER A 66 6.20 -2.00 0.13
C SER A 66 4.88 -2.36 -0.56
N ILE A 67 3.77 -1.88 -0.01
CA ILE A 67 2.44 -2.08 -0.59
C ILE A 67 2.32 -1.33 -1.92
N SER A 68 2.88 -0.13 -2.03
CA SER A 68 2.85 0.67 -3.25
C SER A 68 3.62 0.01 -4.41
N THR A 69 4.69 -0.73 -4.14
CA THR A 69 5.38 -1.53 -5.16
C THR A 69 4.59 -2.74 -5.60
N ALA A 70 3.94 -3.46 -4.67
CA ALA A 70 3.03 -4.55 -5.03
C ALA A 70 1.86 -4.04 -5.90
N ALA A 71 1.43 -2.79 -5.68
CA ALA A 71 0.39 -2.13 -6.45
C ALA A 71 0.76 -1.90 -7.93
N ILE A 72 2.05 -1.84 -8.28
CA ILE A 72 2.54 -1.82 -9.67
C ILE A 72 2.12 -3.11 -10.38
N GLY A 73 2.44 -4.26 -9.78
CA GLY A 73 2.11 -5.59 -10.30
C GLY A 73 0.60 -5.80 -10.43
N LEU A 74 -0.17 -5.28 -9.47
CA LEU A 74 -1.63 -5.28 -9.56
C LEU A 74 -2.13 -4.47 -10.77
N THR A 75 -1.57 -3.28 -11.02
CA THR A 75 -1.94 -2.45 -12.19
C THR A 75 -1.74 -3.21 -13.50
N TYR A 76 -0.57 -3.85 -13.67
CA TYR A 76 -0.28 -4.69 -14.83
C TYR A 76 -1.25 -5.88 -14.93
N SER A 77 -1.47 -6.61 -13.84
CA SER A 77 -2.38 -7.77 -13.80
C SER A 77 -3.79 -7.37 -14.24
N ILE A 78 -4.32 -6.27 -13.69
CA ILE A 78 -5.67 -5.77 -14.02
C ILE A 78 -5.74 -5.35 -15.48
N PHE A 79 -4.71 -4.64 -15.99
CA PHE A 79 -4.69 -4.21 -17.39
C PHE A 79 -4.68 -5.40 -18.35
N HIS A 80 -3.81 -6.40 -18.14
CA HIS A 80 -3.76 -7.59 -18.98
C HIS A 80 -5.03 -8.44 -18.87
N MET A 81 -5.61 -8.53 -17.68
CA MET A 81 -6.87 -9.24 -17.43
C MET A 81 -8.06 -8.55 -18.09
N SER A 82 -8.07 -7.22 -18.22
CA SER A 82 -9.20 -6.46 -18.77
C SER A 82 -9.65 -6.91 -20.17
N ARG A 83 -8.75 -7.57 -20.93
CA ARG A 83 -9.08 -8.23 -22.21
C ARG A 83 -9.82 -9.54 -22.00
N ALA A 84 -9.25 -10.46 -21.24
CA ALA A 84 -9.86 -11.76 -20.93
C ALA A 84 -11.21 -11.59 -20.23
N ALA A 85 -11.33 -10.56 -19.38
CA ALA A 85 -12.55 -10.17 -18.69
C ALA A 85 -13.75 -10.02 -19.64
N ARG A 86 -13.57 -9.46 -20.84
CA ARG A 86 -14.67 -9.30 -21.80
C ARG A 86 -15.07 -10.60 -22.48
N TYR A 87 -14.11 -11.47 -22.81
CA TYR A 87 -14.44 -12.79 -23.32
C TYR A 87 -15.15 -13.62 -22.24
N ILE A 88 -14.70 -13.53 -20.99
CA ILE A 88 -15.35 -14.17 -19.86
C ILE A 88 -16.79 -13.65 -19.71
N VAL A 89 -17.01 -12.33 -19.67
CA VAL A 89 -18.36 -11.76 -19.51
C VAL A 89 -19.27 -12.05 -20.72
N LYS A 90 -18.72 -12.08 -21.94
CA LYS A 90 -19.50 -12.31 -23.17
C LYS A 90 -19.88 -13.78 -23.36
N PHE A 91 -18.95 -14.69 -23.06
CA PHE A 91 -19.11 -16.13 -23.33
C PHE A 91 -19.48 -16.95 -22.09
N THR A 92 -19.57 -16.32 -20.90
CA THR A 92 -20.02 -16.97 -19.66
C THR A 92 -21.18 -16.21 -19.01
N LYS A 93 -21.83 -16.83 -18.02
CA LYS A 93 -22.90 -16.19 -17.21
C LYS A 93 -22.40 -15.19 -16.16
N ILE A 94 -21.10 -14.86 -16.14
CA ILE A 94 -20.51 -13.96 -15.14
C ILE A 94 -20.75 -12.50 -15.57
N GLY A 95 -21.50 -11.74 -14.76
CA GLY A 95 -21.68 -10.30 -14.98
C GLY A 95 -20.43 -9.47 -14.64
N PRO A 96 -20.27 -8.26 -15.20
CA PRO A 96 -19.12 -7.39 -14.95
C PRO A 96 -18.88 -7.09 -13.47
N LEU A 97 -19.94 -6.79 -12.73
CA LEU A 97 -19.85 -6.47 -11.30
C LEU A 97 -19.35 -7.65 -10.47
N ARG A 98 -19.78 -8.87 -10.82
CA ARG A 98 -19.33 -10.09 -10.15
C ARG A 98 -17.84 -10.35 -10.42
N LEU A 99 -17.37 -10.11 -11.64
CA LEU A 99 -15.96 -10.26 -11.98
C LEU A 99 -15.06 -9.30 -11.19
N VAL A 100 -15.50 -8.05 -11.03
CA VAL A 100 -14.78 -7.02 -10.25
C VAL A 100 -14.73 -7.41 -8.77
N MET A 101 -15.84 -7.87 -8.21
CA MET A 101 -15.90 -8.32 -6.82
C MET A 101 -15.03 -9.57 -6.60
N GLU A 102 -15.02 -10.51 -7.53
CA GLU A 102 -14.15 -11.70 -7.45
C GLU A 102 -12.66 -11.33 -7.62
N ASP A 103 -12.33 -10.34 -8.46
CA ASP A 103 -10.97 -9.83 -8.59
C ASP A 103 -10.51 -9.12 -7.31
N PHE A 104 -11.35 -8.25 -6.74
CA PHE A 104 -11.09 -7.58 -5.46
C PHE A 104 -10.89 -8.59 -4.33
N LEU A 105 -11.78 -9.59 -4.21
CA LEU A 105 -11.65 -10.65 -3.21
C LEU A 105 -10.36 -11.47 -3.40
N GLY A 106 -9.97 -11.75 -4.66
CA GLY A 106 -8.71 -12.41 -4.97
C GLY A 106 -7.51 -11.59 -4.53
N SER A 107 -7.47 -10.31 -4.89
CA SER A 107 -6.40 -9.40 -4.48
C SER A 107 -6.38 -9.12 -2.97
N LEU A 108 -7.54 -9.15 -2.29
CA LEU A 108 -7.62 -9.02 -0.84
C LEU A 108 -6.86 -10.14 -0.14
N THR A 109 -6.90 -11.37 -0.66
CA THR A 109 -6.10 -12.47 -0.08
C THR A 109 -4.59 -12.20 -0.16
N ALA A 110 -4.11 -11.64 -1.28
CA ALA A 110 -2.71 -11.26 -1.42
C ALA A 110 -2.34 -10.11 -0.47
N ILE A 111 -3.20 -9.10 -0.34
CA ILE A 111 -3.02 -7.99 0.61
C ILE A 111 -2.89 -8.50 2.05
N LEU A 112 -3.73 -9.47 2.44
CA LEU A 112 -3.66 -10.08 3.77
C LEU A 112 -2.32 -10.79 3.99
N VAL A 113 -1.82 -11.51 2.98
CA VAL A 113 -0.50 -12.16 3.04
C VAL A 113 0.60 -11.10 3.17
N TYR A 114 0.57 -10.02 2.38
CA TYR A 114 1.57 -8.96 2.46
C TYR A 114 1.56 -8.25 3.81
N ALA A 115 0.38 -7.93 4.34
CA ALA A 115 0.25 -7.33 5.67
C ALA A 115 0.81 -8.26 6.76
N ALA A 116 0.52 -9.57 6.69
CA ALA A 116 1.03 -10.56 7.63
C ALA A 116 2.56 -10.70 7.55
N VAL A 117 3.11 -10.74 6.32
CA VAL A 117 4.55 -10.80 6.09
C VAL A 117 5.23 -9.56 6.67
N ILE A 118 4.81 -8.35 6.30
CA ILE A 118 5.35 -7.08 6.83
C ILE A 118 5.31 -7.08 8.36
N PHE A 119 4.16 -7.47 8.95
CA PHE A 119 3.99 -7.53 10.40
C PHE A 119 5.00 -8.50 11.05
N SER A 120 5.11 -9.71 10.52
CA SER A 120 6.03 -10.72 11.06
C SER A 120 7.50 -10.35 10.89
N SER A 121 7.87 -9.76 9.75
CA SER A 121 9.26 -9.47 9.40
C SER A 121 9.81 -8.29 10.17
N VAL A 122 9.03 -7.23 10.37
CA VAL A 122 9.45 -6.10 11.21
C VAL A 122 9.68 -6.55 12.66
N ILE A 123 8.81 -7.40 13.21
CA ILE A 123 9.03 -7.99 14.55
C ILE A 123 10.28 -8.87 14.57
N GLY A 124 10.43 -9.77 13.60
CA GLY A 124 11.55 -10.71 13.55
C GLY A 124 12.90 -10.02 13.42
N LEU A 125 13.00 -9.05 12.51
CA LEU A 125 14.24 -8.32 12.25
C LEU A 125 14.58 -7.33 13.37
N SER A 126 13.58 -6.68 13.98
CA SER A 126 13.82 -5.80 15.13
C SER A 126 14.32 -6.59 16.34
N TYR A 127 13.77 -7.79 16.57
CA TYR A 127 14.28 -8.71 17.59
C TYR A 127 15.71 -9.16 17.27
N LEU A 128 16.04 -9.45 16.01
CA LEU A 128 17.39 -9.85 15.60
C LEU A 128 18.44 -8.77 15.91
N LYS A 129 18.13 -7.49 15.65
CA LYS A 129 19.07 -6.40 15.84
C LYS A 129 19.20 -5.97 17.29
N TRP A 130 18.09 -5.66 17.95
CA TRP A 130 18.10 -5.02 19.27
C TRP A 130 17.86 -5.99 20.43
N ARG A 131 17.47 -7.24 20.15
CA ARG A 131 17.03 -8.24 21.16
C ARG A 131 15.87 -7.76 22.03
N VAL A 132 15.11 -6.80 21.54
CA VAL A 132 13.92 -6.24 22.19
C VAL A 132 12.70 -6.63 21.36
N LEU A 133 11.68 -7.17 22.02
CA LEU A 133 10.37 -7.40 21.39
C LEU A 133 9.62 -6.07 21.30
N ALA A 134 9.85 -5.35 20.20
CA ALA A 134 9.13 -4.13 19.87
C ALA A 134 7.75 -4.46 19.28
N LEU A 135 6.83 -4.88 20.15
CA LEU A 135 5.42 -5.05 19.77
C LEU A 135 4.74 -3.68 19.67
N PRO A 136 3.93 -3.44 18.61
CA PRO A 136 3.06 -2.27 18.54
C PRO A 136 2.15 -2.19 19.77
N GLU A 137 1.80 -0.97 20.20
CA GLU A 137 0.84 -0.80 21.29
C GLU A 137 -0.54 -1.37 20.95
N ASN A 138 -0.98 -1.17 19.70
CA ASN A 138 -2.19 -1.78 19.17
C ASN A 138 -1.87 -2.62 17.92
N PRO A 139 -1.54 -3.92 18.08
CA PRO A 139 -1.17 -4.78 16.96
C PRO A 139 -2.32 -4.98 15.98
N LEU A 140 -3.56 -5.02 16.46
CA LEU A 140 -4.75 -5.13 15.61
C LEU A 140 -4.96 -3.83 14.81
N GLY A 141 -4.75 -2.67 15.42
CA GLY A 141 -4.84 -1.37 14.74
C GLY A 141 -3.85 -1.26 13.59
N VAL A 142 -2.58 -1.62 13.82
CA VAL A 142 -1.54 -1.63 12.78
C VAL A 142 -1.90 -2.58 11.63
N LEU A 143 -2.40 -3.78 11.94
CA LEU A 143 -2.81 -4.75 10.92
C LEU A 143 -3.99 -4.23 10.09
N ILE A 144 -4.98 -3.61 10.73
CA ILE A 144 -6.12 -2.99 10.04
C ILE A 144 -5.64 -1.86 9.12
N ASP A 145 -4.71 -1.01 9.57
CA ASP A 145 -4.20 0.10 8.76
C ASP A 145 -3.33 -0.39 7.59
N LEU A 146 -2.56 -1.47 7.76
CA LEU A 146 -1.83 -2.10 6.65
C LEU A 146 -2.79 -2.68 5.60
N ILE A 147 -3.88 -3.31 6.04
CA ILE A 147 -4.94 -3.76 5.13
C ILE A 147 -5.59 -2.57 4.43
N LEU A 148 -5.89 -1.50 5.17
CA LEU A 148 -6.48 -0.27 4.63
C LEU A 148 -5.57 0.36 3.58
N ALA A 149 -4.26 0.38 3.82
CA ALA A 149 -3.27 0.80 2.84
C ALA A 149 -3.31 -0.09 1.59
N GLY A 150 -3.30 -1.42 1.75
CA GLY A 150 -3.41 -2.37 0.64
C GLY A 150 -4.68 -2.19 -0.19
N VAL A 151 -5.83 -2.02 0.47
CA VAL A 151 -7.12 -1.75 -0.19
C VAL A 151 -7.08 -0.43 -0.95
N SER A 152 -6.52 0.61 -0.35
CA SER A 152 -6.42 1.93 -0.98
C SER A 152 -5.55 1.90 -2.23
N TYR A 153 -4.38 1.26 -2.15
CA TYR A 153 -3.48 1.08 -3.29
C TYR A 153 -4.06 0.16 -4.36
N TYR A 154 -4.83 -0.87 -3.98
CA TYR A 154 -5.57 -1.70 -4.95
C TYR A 154 -6.53 -0.83 -5.78
N TRP A 155 -7.38 -0.03 -5.12
CA TRP A 155 -8.35 0.80 -5.83
C TRP A 155 -7.67 1.87 -6.69
N LEU A 156 -6.58 2.47 -6.20
CA LEU A 156 -5.74 3.35 -7.01
C LEU A 156 -5.22 2.62 -8.26
N SER A 157 -4.55 1.48 -8.12
CA SER A 157 -4.06 0.68 -9.24
C SER A 157 -5.17 0.30 -10.22
N TYR A 158 -6.35 -0.04 -9.71
CA TYR A 158 -7.51 -0.37 -10.52
C TYR A 158 -8.02 0.84 -11.32
N THR A 159 -8.08 2.03 -10.72
CA THR A 159 -8.43 3.26 -11.44
C THR A 159 -7.42 3.61 -12.52
N LEU A 160 -6.13 3.47 -12.22
CA LEU A 160 -5.05 3.76 -13.16
C LEU A 160 -5.08 2.81 -14.36
N ALA A 161 -5.26 1.50 -14.12
CA ALA A 161 -5.40 0.51 -15.19
C ALA A 161 -6.60 0.82 -16.10
N LEU A 162 -7.74 1.20 -15.53
CA LEU A 162 -8.92 1.60 -16.30
C LEU A 162 -8.73 2.93 -17.04
N LEU A 163 -7.99 3.87 -16.47
CA LEU A 163 -7.69 5.16 -17.11
C LEU A 163 -6.85 4.97 -18.36
N VAL A 164 -5.82 4.12 -18.30
CA VAL A 164 -5.02 3.73 -19.48
C VAL A 164 -5.91 3.07 -20.54
N LEU A 165 -6.82 2.18 -20.11
CA LEU A 165 -7.74 1.50 -21.02
C LEU A 165 -8.72 2.46 -21.71
N VAL A 166 -9.30 3.41 -20.97
CA VAL A 166 -10.26 4.40 -21.50
C VAL A 166 -9.58 5.43 -22.39
N SER A 167 -8.33 5.81 -22.09
CA SER A 167 -7.57 6.78 -22.88
C SER A 167 -7.02 6.20 -24.19
N GLY A 168 -7.06 4.87 -24.37
CA GLY A 168 -6.49 4.20 -25.55
C GLY A 168 -4.96 4.30 -25.66
N ARG A 169 -4.29 4.85 -24.63
CA ARG A 169 -2.83 5.07 -24.64
C ARG A 169 -2.10 3.86 -24.03
N THR A 170 -2.14 2.73 -24.71
CA THR A 170 -1.49 1.46 -24.26
C THR A 170 -0.01 1.63 -23.94
N ARG A 171 0.71 2.50 -24.68
CA ARG A 171 2.12 2.84 -24.43
C ARG A 171 2.37 3.54 -23.09
N ALA A 172 1.35 4.18 -22.50
CA ALA A 172 1.47 4.83 -21.20
C ALA A 172 1.33 3.86 -20.02
N LEU A 173 1.08 2.56 -20.26
CA LEU A 173 0.91 1.56 -19.21
C LEU A 173 2.12 1.51 -18.28
N THR A 174 3.33 1.47 -18.85
CA THR A 174 4.56 1.36 -18.06
C THR A 174 4.70 2.52 -17.08
N MET A 175 4.57 3.77 -17.57
CA MET A 175 4.61 4.97 -16.73
C MET A 175 3.49 5.01 -15.70
N THR A 176 2.27 4.67 -16.11
CA THR A 176 1.08 4.73 -15.23
C THR A 176 1.16 3.70 -14.11
N SER A 177 1.73 2.52 -14.36
CA SER A 177 1.93 1.49 -13.36
C SER A 177 2.89 1.92 -12.25
N TYR A 178 3.78 2.90 -12.46
CA TYR A 178 4.68 3.42 -11.42
C TYR A 178 4.04 4.53 -10.55
N LEU A 179 2.89 5.07 -10.91
CA LEU A 179 2.22 6.13 -10.13
C LEU A 179 1.90 5.72 -8.68
N PRO A 180 1.46 4.49 -8.36
CA PRO A 180 1.29 4.06 -6.98
C PRO A 180 2.57 4.22 -6.16
N LEU A 181 3.72 3.83 -6.73
CA LEU A 181 5.02 3.98 -6.07
C LEU A 181 5.43 5.44 -5.90
N ILE A 182 5.19 6.29 -6.91
CA ILE A 182 5.45 7.74 -6.80
C ILE A 182 4.64 8.34 -5.64
N ILE A 183 3.36 7.96 -5.50
CA ILE A 183 2.52 8.39 -4.38
C ILE A 183 3.03 7.82 -3.04
N GLY A 184 3.52 6.58 -3.02
CA GLY A 184 4.22 6.02 -1.87
C GLY A 184 5.44 6.83 -1.44
N PHE A 185 6.24 7.31 -2.40
CA PHE A 185 7.38 8.20 -2.12
C PHE A 185 6.96 9.58 -1.62
N LEU A 186 5.80 10.10 -2.06
CA LEU A 186 5.26 11.34 -1.49
C LEU A 186 4.92 11.16 0.01
N ALA A 187 4.29 10.05 0.38
CA ALA A 187 4.07 9.73 1.80
C ALA A 187 5.42 9.53 2.53
N TYR A 188 6.37 8.84 1.92
CA TYR A 188 7.73 8.64 2.47
C TYR A 188 8.48 9.95 2.75
N SER A 189 8.28 10.99 1.91
CA SER A 189 8.93 12.29 2.09
C SER A 189 8.59 12.97 3.43
N GLN A 190 7.47 12.59 4.06
CA GLN A 190 7.06 13.09 5.37
C GLN A 190 8.06 12.75 6.49
N LEU A 191 8.96 11.77 6.29
CA LEU A 191 10.03 11.51 7.25
C LEU A 191 10.92 12.74 7.48
N TRP A 192 11.14 13.53 6.42
CA TRP A 192 12.00 14.72 6.44
C TRP A 192 11.21 16.03 6.38
N VAL A 193 10.19 16.08 5.53
CA VAL A 193 9.46 17.32 5.21
C VAL A 193 8.15 17.38 5.99
N ASP A 194 7.83 18.54 6.57
CA ASP A 194 6.50 18.81 7.12
C ASP A 194 5.56 19.24 5.99
N LEU A 195 4.48 18.47 5.79
CA LEU A 195 3.47 18.74 4.76
C LEU A 195 2.34 19.65 5.27
N GLY A 196 2.27 19.90 6.59
CA GLY A 196 1.20 20.70 7.19
C GLY A 196 -0.19 20.17 6.84
N ASP A 197 -1.09 21.04 6.37
CA ASP A 197 -2.45 20.67 6.01
C ASP A 197 -2.56 19.88 4.69
N LEU A 198 -1.47 19.80 3.91
CA LEU A 198 -1.45 19.06 2.64
C LEU A 198 -1.64 17.55 2.85
N ILE A 199 -1.33 17.01 4.04
CA ILE A 199 -1.52 15.59 4.36
C ILE A 199 -2.96 15.12 4.15
N TYR A 200 -3.92 15.97 4.50
CA TYR A 200 -5.34 15.61 4.42
C TYR A 200 -5.86 15.67 2.98
N VAL A 201 -5.16 16.40 2.10
CA VAL A 201 -5.57 16.59 0.71
C VAL A 201 -4.83 15.63 -0.20
N ALA A 202 -3.53 15.41 0.00
CA ALA A 202 -2.73 14.54 -0.84
C ALA A 202 -3.15 13.06 -0.69
N PRO A 203 -3.26 12.30 -1.79
CA PRO A 203 -3.74 10.92 -1.76
C PRO A 203 -2.81 10.04 -0.94
N LEU A 204 -3.37 9.26 -0.01
CA LEU A 204 -2.68 8.25 0.79
C LEU A 204 -1.62 8.79 1.77
N CYS A 205 -1.40 10.11 1.79
CA CYS A 205 -0.47 10.78 2.71
C CYS A 205 -0.92 10.76 4.17
N ALA A 206 -2.21 10.53 4.45
CA ALA A 206 -2.74 10.46 5.81
C ALA A 206 -2.52 9.08 6.49
N LEU A 207 -2.21 8.03 5.73
CA LEU A 207 -2.01 6.67 6.24
C LEU A 207 -0.83 6.51 7.21
N PRO A 208 0.36 7.12 6.99
CA PRO A 208 1.47 7.02 7.93
C PRO A 208 1.10 7.50 9.34
N ALA A 209 0.26 8.53 9.45
CA ALA A 209 -0.18 9.06 10.74
C ALA A 209 -1.05 8.06 11.52
N LEU A 210 -1.93 7.33 10.82
CA LEU A 210 -2.76 6.29 11.45
C LEU A 210 -1.91 5.11 11.91
N LEU A 211 -1.01 4.62 11.04
CA LEU A 211 -0.07 3.54 11.35
C LEU A 211 0.85 3.89 12.52
N THR A 212 1.37 5.12 12.55
CA THR A 212 2.25 5.57 13.64
C THR A 212 1.48 5.68 14.96
N TYR A 213 0.25 6.19 14.93
CA TYR A 213 -0.59 6.28 16.13
C TYR A 213 -0.95 4.90 16.70
N HIS A 214 -1.39 3.95 15.88
CA HIS A 214 -1.67 2.60 16.37
C HIS A 214 -0.40 1.82 16.75
N GLY A 215 0.74 2.18 16.15
CA GLY A 215 2.05 1.62 16.48
C GLY A 215 2.59 2.09 17.83
N THR A 216 2.46 3.38 18.13
CA THR A 216 3.11 4.05 19.28
C THR A 216 2.16 4.54 20.37
N GLY A 217 0.86 4.61 20.12
CA GLY A 217 -0.13 5.27 20.98
C GLY A 217 -0.05 6.79 21.04
N ALA A 218 1.05 7.37 20.55
CA ALA A 218 1.30 8.80 20.53
C ALA A 218 0.72 9.44 19.26
N ILE A 219 0.23 10.68 19.38
CA ILE A 219 -0.28 11.44 18.24
C ILE A 219 0.92 11.93 17.42
N PRO A 220 1.08 11.49 16.16
CA PRO A 220 2.21 11.88 15.34
C PRO A 220 2.09 13.32 14.79
N PRO A 221 3.20 13.90 14.33
CA PRO A 221 3.23 15.21 13.69
C PRO A 221 2.70 15.16 12.24
N THR A 222 2.48 16.35 11.66
CA THR A 222 2.13 16.55 10.24
C THR A 222 3.29 16.22 9.26
N GLY A 223 4.44 15.84 9.77
CA GLY A 223 5.59 15.44 8.99
C GLY A 223 6.86 15.64 9.81
N SER A 224 8.00 15.64 9.14
CA SER A 224 9.32 15.63 9.78
C SER A 224 9.41 14.60 10.93
N TYR A 225 8.93 13.37 10.69
CA TYR A 225 8.87 12.31 11.70
C TYR A 225 10.24 11.98 12.33
N LEU A 226 11.35 12.19 11.61
CA LEU A 226 12.70 12.02 12.17
C LEU A 226 13.06 13.13 13.19
N ALA A 227 12.60 14.36 12.95
CA ALA A 227 12.76 15.45 13.92
C ALA A 227 11.91 15.22 15.18
N TRP A 228 10.72 14.62 15.00
CA TRP A 228 9.88 14.18 16.10
C TRP A 228 10.53 13.06 16.94
N LEU A 229 11.12 12.06 16.29
CA LEU A 229 11.83 10.96 16.96
C LEU A 229 13.04 11.46 17.78
N THR A 230 13.68 12.54 17.34
CA THR A 230 14.81 13.16 18.06
C THR A 230 14.40 14.22 19.08
N GLY A 231 13.10 14.58 19.16
CA GLY A 231 12.58 15.58 20.11
C GLY A 231 13.09 17.00 19.88
N THR A 232 13.60 17.30 18.68
CA THR A 232 14.32 18.55 18.40
C THR A 232 13.41 19.74 18.11
N THR A 233 12.14 19.50 17.74
CA THR A 233 11.20 20.56 17.34
C THR A 233 9.78 20.30 17.82
N THR A 234 9.07 21.38 18.20
CA THR A 234 7.63 21.34 18.44
C THR A 234 6.89 21.31 17.11
N LEU A 235 6.41 20.13 16.73
CA LEU A 235 5.70 19.92 15.47
C LEU A 235 4.19 19.95 15.68
N ARG A 236 3.45 20.36 14.64
CA ARG A 236 1.99 20.39 14.69
C ARG A 236 1.44 18.96 14.72
N ALA A 237 0.63 18.66 15.72
CA ALA A 237 0.00 17.35 15.85
C ALA A 237 -1.06 17.14 14.75
N VAL A 238 -1.11 15.93 14.20
CA VAL A 238 -2.15 15.53 13.24
C VAL A 238 -3.48 15.33 13.95
N ASN A 239 -4.56 15.78 13.31
CA ASN A 239 -5.90 15.40 13.72
C ASN A 239 -6.25 14.04 13.13
N LEU A 240 -6.20 13.00 13.97
CA LEU A 240 -6.44 11.61 13.58
C LEU A 240 -7.82 11.39 12.95
N ARG A 241 -8.85 12.14 13.37
CA ARG A 241 -10.18 12.05 12.78
C ARG A 241 -10.18 12.55 11.34
N LEU A 242 -9.51 13.67 11.08
CA LEU A 242 -9.36 14.20 9.72
C LEU A 242 -8.49 13.29 8.86
N ALA A 243 -7.46 12.68 9.42
CA ALA A 243 -6.63 11.69 8.72
C ALA A 243 -7.46 10.46 8.29
N ALA A 244 -8.27 9.91 9.19
CA ALA A 244 -9.17 8.81 8.86
C ALA A 244 -10.21 9.20 7.80
N ILE A 245 -10.85 10.37 7.94
CA ILE A 245 -11.81 10.89 6.96
C ILE A 245 -11.15 11.05 5.58
N SER A 246 -9.94 11.60 5.53
CA SER A 246 -9.18 11.75 4.28
C SER A 246 -8.90 10.40 3.61
N THR A 247 -8.42 9.42 4.37
CA THR A 247 -8.15 8.06 3.84
C THR A 247 -9.41 7.42 3.27
N PHE A 248 -10.52 7.44 4.03
CA PHE A 248 -11.79 6.88 3.55
C PHE A 248 -12.37 7.66 2.36
N ALA A 249 -12.22 8.99 2.34
CA ALA A 249 -12.63 9.82 1.22
C ALA A 249 -11.87 9.46 -0.06
N TRP A 250 -10.54 9.27 0.02
CA TRP A 250 -9.73 8.85 -1.13
C TRP A 250 -10.11 7.45 -1.63
N ILE A 251 -10.35 6.49 -0.73
CA ILE A 251 -10.86 5.17 -1.12
C ILE A 251 -12.19 5.30 -1.86
N ALA A 252 -13.13 6.10 -1.34
CA ALA A 252 -14.41 6.34 -1.97
C ALA A 252 -14.27 7.01 -3.36
N VAL A 253 -13.35 7.96 -3.49
CA VAL A 253 -13.01 8.60 -4.78
C VAL A 253 -12.47 7.58 -5.77
N PHE A 254 -11.55 6.69 -5.37
CA PHE A 254 -11.02 5.66 -6.26
C PHE A 254 -12.08 4.62 -6.65
N ILE A 255 -12.96 4.22 -5.73
CA ILE A 255 -14.10 3.34 -6.04
C ILE A 255 -15.05 4.03 -7.02
N ALA A 256 -15.44 5.29 -6.77
CA ALA A 256 -16.33 6.02 -7.67
C ALA A 256 -15.72 6.22 -9.06
N ALA A 257 -14.43 6.60 -9.11
CA ALA A 257 -13.69 6.77 -10.36
C ALA A 257 -13.57 5.44 -11.13
N SER A 258 -13.28 4.34 -10.46
CA SER A 258 -13.19 3.02 -11.12
C SER A 258 -14.55 2.59 -11.69
N LEU A 259 -15.64 2.77 -10.96
CA LEU A 259 -16.99 2.49 -11.46
C LEU A 259 -17.36 3.38 -12.66
N ALA A 260 -17.01 4.67 -12.62
CA ALA A 260 -17.26 5.60 -13.72
C ALA A 260 -16.46 5.25 -14.97
N LEU A 261 -15.17 4.93 -14.81
CA LEU A 261 -14.27 4.55 -15.90
C LEU A 261 -14.66 3.19 -16.51
N MET A 262 -15.07 2.23 -15.68
CA MET A 262 -15.52 0.92 -16.14
C MET A 262 -16.68 1.02 -17.12
N ARG A 263 -17.66 1.91 -16.85
CA ARG A 263 -18.78 2.18 -17.77
C ARG A 263 -18.34 2.74 -19.12
N ARG A 264 -17.21 3.44 -19.15
CA ARG A 264 -16.65 4.05 -20.38
C ARG A 264 -15.66 3.14 -21.10
N SER A 265 -15.14 2.12 -20.44
CA SER A 265 -14.10 1.27 -21.00
C SER A 265 -14.60 0.45 -22.19
N ARG A 266 -14.13 0.78 -23.39
CA ARG A 266 -14.18 -0.07 -24.58
C ARG A 266 -12.82 -0.72 -24.69
N GLY A 267 -12.69 -2.00 -24.38
CA GLY A 267 -11.35 -2.58 -24.36
C GLY A 267 -10.72 -2.71 -25.76
N VAL A 268 -9.40 -2.75 -25.75
CA VAL A 268 -8.52 -2.49 -26.91
C VAL A 268 -8.00 -3.81 -27.53
N PRO A 269 -7.93 -3.96 -28.88
CA PRO A 269 -7.44 -5.17 -29.58
C PRO A 269 -5.94 -5.45 -29.39
N LEU A 270 -5.53 -6.72 -29.51
CA LEU A 270 -4.15 -7.22 -29.25
C LEU A 270 -3.05 -6.56 -30.09
N GLU A 271 -3.40 -6.09 -31.29
CA GLU A 271 -2.48 -5.54 -32.28
C GLU A 271 -1.85 -4.20 -31.87
N GLU A 272 -2.54 -3.40 -31.05
CA GLU A 272 -2.08 -2.06 -30.61
C GLU A 272 -1.09 -2.07 -29.43
N ILE A 273 -0.70 -3.24 -28.91
CA ILE A 273 0.30 -3.35 -27.81
C ILE A 273 1.71 -3.59 -28.35
N ARG A 274 1.85 -4.10 -29.57
CA ARG A 274 3.16 -4.47 -30.16
C ARG A 274 3.74 -3.42 -31.11
N LEU A 275 3.04 -2.31 -31.35
CA LEU A 275 3.48 -1.22 -32.25
C LEU A 275 4.00 0.00 -31.48
#